data_AF-A0AAJ6NGK1-F1
#
_entry.id   AF-A0AAJ6NGK1-F1
#
_cell.length_a   1.000
_cell.length_b   1.000
_cell.length_c   1.000
_cell.angle_alpha   90.00
_cell.angle_beta   90.00
_cell.angle_gamma   90.00
#
_symmetry.space_group_name_H-M   'P 1'
#
loop_
_entity.id
_entity.type
_entity.pdbx_description
1 polymer ?
#
loop_
_entity_poly.entity_id
_entity_poly.type
_entity_poly.pdbx_seq_one_letter_code
_entity_poly.pdbx_strand_id
1 'polypeptide(L)'
;MVHLHASSSQKTKPSNGLLSNKIQPTSYDAQRLESPVNTGHSASYTQGKTSNMEPVMQKKRYTTPFAEFICKDVNGYYNVRLGPKIYLVKVSLNYTPDFDTEFFGGIQAAAFDWHSILVKETPDSEPRPINEEELSVYWLKGNIKKLVNYQRAIQRSAKSQTPRYSKEQRIDYRNAQYNGA
;
A
#
# COMPACT_ATOMS: atom_id res chain seq x y z
N MET A 1 -46.97 48.27 -18.98
CA MET A 1 -46.53 47.69 -20.26
C MET A 1 -45.34 46.79 -19.94
N VAL A 2 -45.55 45.51 -19.61
CA VAL A 2 -45.73 44.37 -20.55
C VAL A 2 -44.44 44.22 -21.39
N HIS A 3 -43.56 43.24 -21.13
CA HIS A 3 -43.79 41.82 -21.44
C HIS A 3 -43.05 40.84 -20.52
N LEU A 4 -43.80 39.84 -20.04
CA LEU A 4 -43.37 38.49 -19.71
C LEU A 4 -43.01 37.72 -20.99
N HIS A 5 -42.04 36.80 -20.92
CA HIS A 5 -42.15 35.48 -21.55
C HIS A 5 -41.38 34.42 -20.75
N ALA A 6 -42.12 33.40 -20.35
CA ALA A 6 -41.65 32.13 -19.80
C ALA A 6 -41.84 31.02 -20.85
N SER A 7 -40.96 30.01 -20.84
CA SER A 7 -41.16 28.62 -21.32
C SER A 7 -39.88 27.85 -20.93
N SER A 8 -39.87 26.97 -19.94
CA SER A 8 -40.47 25.62 -19.82
C SER A 8 -40.06 24.64 -20.91
N SER A 9 -39.20 23.67 -20.56
CA SER A 9 -39.40 22.23 -20.86
C SER A 9 -38.49 21.35 -19.99
N GLN A 10 -39.08 20.29 -19.45
CA GLN A 10 -38.50 19.26 -18.57
C GLN A 10 -38.09 18.00 -19.36
N LYS A 11 -37.24 17.16 -18.73
CA LYS A 11 -37.01 15.70 -18.90
C LYS A 11 -36.29 15.27 -20.21
N THR A 12 -35.35 14.33 -20.26
CA THR A 12 -35.14 13.04 -19.56
C THR A 12 -33.65 12.64 -19.49
N LYS A 13 -33.29 11.78 -18.53
CA LYS A 13 -32.03 11.01 -18.37
C LYS A 13 -32.30 9.55 -18.84
N PRO A 14 -31.33 8.62 -18.85
CA PRO A 14 -30.07 8.52 -19.61
C PRO A 14 -30.02 7.22 -20.46
N SER A 15 -29.05 7.05 -21.36
CA SER A 15 -28.76 5.70 -21.90
C SER A 15 -27.28 5.42 -22.18
N ASN A 16 -26.85 4.32 -21.55
CA ASN A 16 -25.96 3.25 -22.02
C ASN A 16 -24.46 3.49 -22.24
N GLY A 17 -23.68 2.67 -21.52
CA GLY A 17 -22.28 2.38 -21.79
C GLY A 17 -21.63 1.50 -20.72
N LEU A 18 -22.21 0.33 -20.41
CA LEU A 18 -21.51 -0.73 -19.66
C LEU A 18 -20.43 -1.35 -20.57
N LEU A 19 -19.16 -1.21 -20.22
CA LEU A 19 -18.10 -2.09 -20.72
C LEU A 19 -17.69 -3.04 -19.59
N SER A 20 -18.28 -4.23 -19.67
CA SER A 20 -17.97 -5.39 -18.85
C SER A 20 -16.81 -6.14 -19.49
N ASN A 21 -15.59 -6.01 -18.94
CA ASN A 21 -14.47 -6.86 -19.34
C ASN A 21 -14.54 -8.19 -18.57
N LYS A 22 -15.40 -9.10 -19.05
CA LYS A 22 -15.32 -10.53 -18.73
C LYS A 22 -14.28 -11.17 -19.64
N ILE A 23 -13.10 -11.45 -19.10
CA ILE A 23 -12.12 -12.33 -19.74
C ILE A 23 -12.64 -13.77 -19.56
N GLN A 24 -12.95 -14.44 -20.67
CA GLN A 24 -13.25 -15.86 -20.70
C GLN A 24 -11.95 -16.68 -20.66
N PRO A 25 -11.96 -17.91 -20.10
CA PRO A 25 -10.77 -18.76 -20.06
C PRO A 25 -10.46 -19.33 -21.44
N THR A 26 -9.21 -19.17 -21.86
CA THR A 26 -8.64 -19.78 -23.07
C THR A 26 -8.54 -21.29 -22.91
N SER A 27 -9.20 -21.99 -23.83
CA SER A 27 -9.03 -23.42 -24.11
C SER A 27 -7.57 -23.74 -24.43
N TYR A 28 -7.04 -24.79 -23.80
CA TYR A 28 -5.84 -25.49 -24.25
C TYR A 28 -6.20 -26.97 -24.46
N ASP A 29 -6.45 -27.32 -25.72
CA ASP A 29 -6.27 -28.65 -26.25
C ASP A 29 -4.87 -28.73 -26.86
N ALA A 30 -4.01 -29.60 -26.32
CA ALA A 30 -2.82 -30.08 -27.03
C ALA A 30 -2.31 -31.40 -26.42
N GLN A 31 -2.83 -32.49 -26.99
CA GLN A 31 -2.05 -33.58 -27.58
C GLN A 31 -1.00 -34.29 -26.70
N ARG A 32 -1.45 -35.45 -26.23
CA ARG A 32 -0.72 -36.72 -26.10
C ARG A 32 0.52 -36.80 -27.02
N LEU A 33 1.70 -36.88 -26.42
CA LEU A 33 2.92 -37.41 -27.05
C LEU A 33 3.52 -38.48 -26.16
N GLU A 34 3.93 -39.57 -26.80
CA GLU A 34 4.21 -40.86 -26.21
C GLU A 34 5.57 -40.96 -25.50
N SER A 35 5.65 -41.93 -24.60
CA SER A 35 6.79 -42.35 -23.80
C SER A 35 8.05 -42.67 -24.62
N PRO A 36 9.22 -42.64 -23.97
CA PRO A 36 10.25 -43.64 -24.23
C PRO A 36 10.45 -44.57 -23.03
N VAL A 37 10.45 -45.85 -23.37
CA VAL A 37 10.86 -47.02 -22.60
C VAL A 37 12.24 -46.81 -21.99
N ASN A 38 12.40 -47.15 -20.70
CA ASN A 38 13.71 -47.56 -20.18
C ASN A 38 13.58 -48.80 -19.28
N THR A 39 14.38 -49.77 -19.69
CA THR A 39 14.51 -51.14 -19.20
C THR A 39 15.27 -51.19 -17.87
N GLY A 40 14.82 -52.07 -16.98
CA GLY A 40 15.67 -52.73 -15.98
C GLY A 40 15.66 -52.10 -14.59
N HIS A 41 14.97 -52.76 -13.65
CA HIS A 41 15.60 -53.53 -12.56
C HIS A 41 14.49 -54.10 -11.68
N SER A 42 14.44 -55.43 -11.58
CA SER A 42 13.59 -56.13 -10.61
C SER A 42 14.09 -55.84 -9.19
N ALA A 43 13.21 -55.33 -8.35
CA ALA A 43 13.33 -55.44 -6.90
C ALA A 43 11.96 -55.87 -6.36
N SER A 44 11.91 -57.08 -5.82
CA SER A 44 10.77 -57.68 -5.15
C SER A 44 10.39 -56.86 -3.91
N TYR A 45 9.21 -56.24 -3.94
CA TYR A 45 8.65 -55.62 -2.74
C TYR A 45 7.92 -56.69 -1.91
N THR A 46 8.47 -56.99 -0.73
CA THR A 46 7.71 -57.65 0.34
C THR A 46 6.64 -56.69 0.84
N GLN A 47 5.40 -57.19 0.88
CA GLN A 47 4.21 -56.50 1.34
C GLN A 47 4.35 -56.13 2.83
N GLY A 48 4.73 -54.88 3.11
CA GLY A 48 4.86 -54.31 4.44
C GLY A 48 3.88 -53.17 4.65
N LYS A 49 2.82 -53.45 5.42
CA LYS A 49 2.04 -52.54 6.28
C LYS A 49 1.84 -51.09 5.79
N THR A 50 0.64 -50.79 5.30
CA THR A 50 0.17 -49.44 4.96
C THR A 50 0.17 -48.53 6.19
N SER A 51 1.23 -47.73 6.39
CA SER A 51 1.15 -46.51 7.18
C SER A 51 0.62 -45.41 6.28
N ASN A 52 -0.55 -44.87 6.60
CA ASN A 52 -1.23 -43.77 5.92
C ASN A 52 -0.22 -42.67 5.51
N MET A 53 0.11 -42.59 4.23
CA MET A 53 0.91 -41.49 3.67
C MET A 53 -0.01 -40.33 3.37
N GLU A 54 -0.33 -39.54 4.40
CA GLU A 54 -0.80 -38.18 4.20
C GLU A 54 0.32 -37.37 3.54
N PRO A 55 0.10 -36.71 2.39
CA PRO A 55 1.11 -35.82 1.84
C PRO A 55 1.32 -34.67 2.82
N VAL A 56 2.50 -34.65 3.47
CA VAL A 56 2.95 -33.54 4.32
C VAL A 56 3.20 -32.33 3.41
N MET A 57 2.12 -31.64 3.05
CA MET A 57 2.19 -30.36 2.40
C MET A 57 2.75 -29.39 3.43
N GLN A 58 4.05 -29.08 3.32
CA GLN A 58 4.69 -28.05 4.14
C GLN A 58 3.93 -26.75 3.94
N LYS A 59 3.04 -26.40 4.88
CA LYS A 59 2.32 -25.14 4.87
C LYS A 59 3.37 -24.04 4.96
N LYS A 60 3.64 -23.36 3.83
CA LYS A 60 4.46 -22.14 3.82
C LYS A 60 3.82 -21.19 4.82
N ARG A 61 4.49 -20.99 5.96
CA ARG A 61 4.08 -19.98 6.93
C ARG A 61 4.45 -18.65 6.31
N TYR A 62 3.48 -17.97 5.70
CA TYR A 62 3.63 -16.57 5.36
C TYR A 62 3.91 -15.82 6.67
N THR A 63 5.17 -15.48 6.87
CA THR A 63 5.68 -14.97 8.15
C THR A 63 5.47 -13.46 8.28
N THR A 64 5.23 -12.78 7.15
CA THR A 64 4.83 -11.38 7.10
C THR A 64 3.30 -11.26 7.11
N PRO A 65 2.70 -10.48 8.02
CA PRO A 65 1.26 -10.29 8.05
C PRO A 65 0.81 -9.38 6.89
N PHE A 66 -0.50 -9.31 6.71
CA PHE A 66 -1.14 -8.25 5.93
C PHE A 66 -0.67 -6.87 6.41
N ALA A 67 -0.36 -5.96 5.49
CA ALA A 67 0.18 -4.65 5.81
C ALA A 67 -0.49 -3.55 4.99
N GLU A 68 -1.10 -2.58 5.66
CA GLU A 68 -1.89 -1.52 5.03
C GLU A 68 -1.71 -0.19 5.78
N PHE A 69 -1.59 0.90 5.04
CA PHE A 69 -1.72 2.24 5.60
C PHE A 69 -3.21 2.62 5.63
N ILE A 70 -3.73 2.99 6.80
CA ILE A 70 -5.13 3.38 6.97
C ILE A 70 -5.28 4.88 6.69
N CYS A 71 -4.64 5.71 7.51
CA CYS A 71 -4.76 7.16 7.42
C CYS A 71 -3.67 7.87 8.24
N LYS A 72 -3.57 9.19 8.05
CA LYS A 72 -2.86 10.07 8.97
C LYS A 72 -3.90 10.82 9.78
N ASP A 73 -3.80 10.74 11.11
CA ASP A 73 -4.75 11.43 11.98
C ASP A 73 -4.41 12.92 12.14
N VAL A 74 -5.32 13.64 12.79
CA VAL A 74 -5.16 15.08 13.10
C VAL A 74 -4.02 15.34 14.09
N ASN A 75 -3.65 14.35 14.90
CA ASN A 75 -2.59 14.43 15.90
C ASN A 75 -1.19 14.14 15.30
N GLY A 76 -1.13 13.81 14.01
CA GLY A 76 0.06 13.55 13.23
C GLY A 76 0.54 12.10 13.22
N TYR A 77 -0.21 11.15 13.79
CA TYR A 77 0.10 9.73 13.73
C TYR A 77 -0.29 9.13 12.37
N TYR A 78 0.63 8.35 11.81
CA TYR A 78 0.37 7.43 10.72
C TYR A 78 -0.22 6.15 11.31
N ASN A 79 -1.45 5.82 10.93
CA ASN A 79 -2.15 4.62 11.36
C ASN A 79 -1.86 3.50 10.35
N VAL A 80 -1.19 2.45 10.80
CA VAL A 80 -0.72 1.35 9.96
C VAL A 80 -1.25 0.03 10.51
N ARG A 81 -2.01 -0.71 9.71
CA ARG A 81 -2.48 -2.05 10.06
C ARG A 81 -1.45 -3.08 9.70
N LEU A 82 -1.04 -3.89 10.67
CA LEU A 82 -0.21 -5.07 10.45
C LEU A 82 -0.91 -6.29 11.08
N GLY A 83 -1.52 -7.11 10.22
CA GLY A 83 -2.36 -8.23 10.62
C GLY A 83 -3.61 -7.75 11.38
N PRO A 84 -3.87 -8.26 12.59
CA PRO A 84 -5.04 -7.87 13.37
C PRO A 84 -4.90 -6.49 14.04
N LYS A 85 -3.67 -6.00 14.27
CA LYS A 85 -3.40 -4.81 15.07
C LYS A 85 -3.17 -3.57 14.22
N ILE A 86 -3.38 -2.40 14.83
CA ILE A 86 -3.12 -1.10 14.24
C ILE A 86 -2.03 -0.41 15.06
N TYR A 87 -0.99 0.06 14.39
CA TYR A 87 0.16 0.75 14.95
C TYR A 87 0.10 2.23 14.59
N LEU A 88 0.23 3.10 15.59
CA LEU A 88 0.18 4.54 15.45
C LEU A 88 1.61 5.07 15.61
N VAL A 89 2.11 5.68 14.54
CA VAL A 89 3.52 6.09 14.44
C VAL A 89 3.57 7.58 14.20
N LYS A 90 4.24 8.32 15.09
CA LYS A 90 4.39 9.78 14.94
C LYS A 90 5.80 10.11 14.46
N VAL A 91 5.88 10.57 13.22
CA VAL A 91 7.14 11.02 12.62
C VAL A 91 6.92 12.28 11.78
N SER A 92 7.92 13.16 11.75
CA SER A 92 7.87 14.37 10.94
C SER A 92 8.28 14.11 9.48
N LEU A 93 8.19 15.11 8.61
CA LEU A 93 8.68 14.98 7.22
C LEU A 93 10.21 15.11 7.10
N ASN A 94 10.88 15.63 8.12
CA ASN A 94 12.34 15.77 8.18
C ASN A 94 13.00 14.39 8.31
N TYR A 95 14.26 14.25 7.93
CA TYR A 95 14.98 12.98 8.10
C TYR A 95 15.02 12.60 9.59
N THR A 96 14.65 11.36 9.90
CA THR A 96 14.56 10.87 11.28
C THR A 96 15.52 9.69 11.46
N PRO A 97 16.61 9.83 12.25
CA PRO A 97 17.51 8.73 12.58
C PRO A 97 16.78 7.55 13.20
N ASP A 98 17.31 6.34 13.03
CA ASP A 98 16.75 5.05 13.46
C ASP A 98 15.42 4.64 12.80
N PHE A 99 14.74 5.59 12.15
CA PHE A 99 13.58 5.34 11.30
C PHE A 99 13.98 5.27 9.82
N ASP A 100 14.60 6.33 9.30
CA ASP A 100 15.01 6.46 7.90
C ASP A 100 16.34 5.76 7.62
N THR A 101 16.44 5.11 6.46
CA THR A 101 17.66 4.38 6.07
C THR A 101 18.77 5.32 5.62
N GLU A 102 18.43 6.36 4.87
CA GLU A 102 19.41 7.22 4.18
C GLU A 102 19.08 8.70 4.38
N PHE A 103 20.12 9.50 4.56
CA PHE A 103 20.03 10.95 4.67
C PHE A 103 20.51 11.60 3.37
N PHE A 104 19.61 12.28 2.67
CA PHE A 104 19.91 12.97 1.40
C PHE A 104 20.12 14.49 1.59
N GLY A 105 20.47 14.92 2.80
CA GLY A 105 20.55 16.33 3.18
C GLY A 105 19.22 16.93 3.66
N GLY A 106 19.30 18.15 4.19
CA GLY A 106 18.15 18.87 4.74
C GLY A 106 18.10 18.87 6.28
N ILE A 107 16.93 19.15 6.84
CA ILE A 107 16.74 19.22 8.29
C ILE A 107 16.61 17.81 8.86
N GLN A 108 17.31 17.56 9.97
CA GLN A 108 17.26 16.34 10.75
C GLN A 108 16.35 16.52 11.97
N ALA A 109 15.51 15.53 12.25
CA ALA A 109 14.73 15.42 13.49
C ALA A 109 15.50 14.60 14.54
N ALA A 110 15.01 14.60 15.77
CA ALA A 110 15.50 13.69 16.81
C ALA A 110 15.40 12.23 16.37
N ALA A 111 16.27 11.37 16.92
CA ALA A 111 16.23 9.93 16.68
C ALA A 111 14.87 9.35 17.09
N PHE A 112 14.38 8.39 16.30
CA PHE A 112 13.09 7.79 16.54
C PHE A 112 13.15 6.76 17.66
N ASP A 113 12.37 7.00 18.72
CA ASP A 113 12.14 6.01 19.77
C ASP A 113 11.03 5.03 19.36
N TRP A 114 11.41 3.76 19.21
CA TRP A 114 10.47 2.71 18.86
C TRP A 114 9.42 2.42 19.94
N HIS A 115 9.70 2.73 21.21
CA HIS A 115 8.75 2.57 22.31
C HIS A 115 7.66 3.64 22.33
N SER A 116 7.84 4.72 21.56
CA SER A 116 6.83 5.77 21.40
C SER A 116 5.66 5.35 20.50
N ILE A 117 5.70 4.15 19.92
CA ILE A 117 4.62 3.61 19.08
C ILE A 117 3.45 3.19 19.97
N LEU A 118 2.25 3.58 19.55
CA LEU A 118 1.01 3.11 20.18
C LEU A 118 0.39 1.99 19.35
N VAL A 119 -0.29 1.07 20.02
CA VAL A 119 -0.94 -0.10 19.43
C VAL A 119 -2.41 -0.10 19.81
N LYS A 120 -3.27 -0.40 18.84
CA LYS A 120 -4.69 -0.66 19.02
C LYS A 120 -4.97 -2.09 18.54
N GLU A 121 -5.62 -2.89 19.39
CA GLU A 121 -6.02 -4.26 19.02
C GLU A 121 -7.18 -4.25 18.02
N THR A 122 -8.07 -3.27 18.14
CA THR A 122 -9.17 -2.99 17.21
C THR A 122 -9.26 -1.49 16.91
N PRO A 123 -9.93 -1.06 15.83
CA PRO A 123 -10.10 0.37 15.51
C PRO A 123 -10.67 1.20 16.67
N ASP A 124 -11.59 0.61 17.43
CA ASP A 124 -12.32 1.27 18.52
C ASP A 124 -11.65 1.13 19.90
N SER A 125 -10.59 0.32 20.02
CA SER A 125 -9.87 0.15 21.28
C SER A 125 -9.10 1.43 21.68
N GLU A 126 -8.82 1.60 22.97
CA GLU A 126 -7.91 2.65 23.43
C GLU A 126 -6.46 2.33 23.04
N PRO A 127 -5.67 3.32 22.60
CA PRO A 127 -4.28 3.11 22.24
C PRO A 127 -3.43 2.85 23.49
N ARG A 128 -2.63 1.79 23.47
CA ARG A 128 -1.63 1.48 24.50
C ARG A 128 -0.21 1.57 23.95
N PRO A 129 0.82 1.76 24.80
CA PRO A 129 2.21 1.61 24.38
C PRO A 129 2.49 0.21 23.82
N ILE A 130 3.44 0.14 22.88
CA ILE A 130 3.94 -1.13 22.35
C ILE A 130 4.73 -1.90 23.42
N ASN A 131 4.59 -3.23 23.42
CA ASN A 131 5.34 -4.10 24.33
C ASN A 131 6.65 -4.59 23.68
N GLU A 132 7.63 -5.00 24.49
CA GLU A 132 8.92 -5.51 24.00
C GLU A 132 8.78 -6.73 23.08
N GLU A 133 7.87 -7.65 23.42
CA GLU A 133 7.61 -8.84 22.61
C GLU A 133 7.14 -8.47 21.20
N GLU A 134 6.25 -7.48 21.09
CA GLU A 134 5.74 -6.99 19.80
C GLU A 134 6.85 -6.29 19.02
N LEU A 135 7.68 -5.52 19.72
CA LEU A 135 8.77 -4.78 19.10
C LEU A 135 9.90 -5.69 18.60
N SER A 136 10.11 -6.84 19.26
CA SER A 136 11.08 -7.86 18.89
C SER A 136 10.71 -8.62 17.60
N VAL A 137 9.46 -8.46 17.13
CA VAL A 137 8.99 -9.10 15.91
C VAL A 137 9.77 -8.56 14.70
N TYR A 138 10.54 -9.45 14.06
CA TYR A 138 11.51 -9.08 13.02
C TYR A 138 10.90 -8.31 11.84
N TRP A 139 9.64 -8.61 11.47
CA TRP A 139 8.97 -7.95 10.34
C TRP A 139 8.36 -6.60 10.70
N LEU A 140 8.20 -6.26 11.99
CA LEU A 140 7.43 -5.09 12.41
C LEU A 140 8.08 -3.79 11.92
N LYS A 141 9.33 -3.55 12.33
CA LYS A 141 10.06 -2.30 12.04
C LYS A 141 10.17 -2.06 10.53
N GLY A 142 10.48 -3.10 9.76
CA GLY A 142 10.60 -3.02 8.30
C GLY A 142 9.28 -2.63 7.62
N ASN A 143 8.16 -3.23 8.02
CA ASN A 143 6.85 -2.92 7.43
C ASN A 143 6.37 -1.52 7.79
N ILE A 144 6.54 -1.11 9.06
CA ILE A 144 6.22 0.25 9.51
C ILE A 144 7.02 1.27 8.70
N LYS A 145 8.35 1.11 8.61
CA LYS A 145 9.21 2.00 7.83
C LYS A 145 8.73 2.11 6.39
N LYS A 146 8.48 0.98 5.73
CA LYS A 146 8.05 0.94 4.33
C LYS A 146 6.76 1.74 4.09
N LEU A 147 5.72 1.48 4.89
CA LEU A 147 4.42 2.12 4.71
C LEU A 147 4.47 3.62 5.04
N VAL A 148 5.09 3.98 6.16
CA VAL A 148 5.16 5.38 6.61
C VAL A 148 6.06 6.21 5.70
N ASN A 149 7.21 5.67 5.26
CA ASN A 149 8.11 6.40 4.36
C ASN A 149 7.52 6.58 2.97
N TYR A 150 6.75 5.62 2.48
CA TYR A 150 5.98 5.79 1.24
C TYR A 150 5.02 6.99 1.36
N GLN A 151 4.27 7.08 2.46
CA GLN A 151 3.37 8.22 2.69
C GLN A 151 4.12 9.55 2.89
N ARG A 152 5.26 9.55 3.58
CA ARG A 152 6.11 10.74 3.70
C ARG A 152 6.68 11.18 2.36
N ALA A 153 7.04 10.26 1.48
CA ALA A 153 7.50 10.58 0.12
C ALA A 153 6.41 11.28 -0.70
N ILE A 154 5.17 10.77 -0.66
CA ILE A 154 4.01 11.43 -1.28
C ILE A 154 3.78 12.84 -0.69
N GLN A 155 3.88 12.99 0.63
CA GLN A 155 3.70 14.29 1.28
C GLN A 155 4.82 15.28 0.94
N ARG A 156 6.07 14.80 0.81
CA ARG A 156 7.20 15.64 0.38
C ARG A 156 7.03 16.08 -1.07
N SER A 157 6.65 15.17 -1.97
CA SER A 157 6.45 15.52 -3.39
C SER A 157 5.32 16.52 -3.57
N ALA A 158 4.18 16.34 -2.87
CA ALA A 158 3.08 17.28 -2.87
C ALA A 158 3.49 18.68 -2.38
N LYS A 159 4.35 18.76 -1.35
CA LYS A 159 4.91 20.04 -0.87
C LYS A 159 5.89 20.67 -1.84
N SER A 160 6.69 19.89 -2.56
CA SER A 160 7.62 20.43 -3.56
C SER A 160 6.93 20.91 -4.85
N GLN A 161 5.75 20.36 -5.15
CA GLN A 161 4.96 20.74 -6.32
C GLN A 161 4.19 22.06 -6.13
N THR A 162 4.21 22.66 -4.94
CA THR A 162 3.62 23.98 -4.77
C THR A 162 4.46 24.99 -5.55
N PRO A 163 3.86 25.73 -6.51
CA PRO A 163 4.61 26.65 -7.33
C PRO A 163 5.20 27.75 -6.45
N ARG A 164 6.49 28.05 -6.65
CA ARG A 164 7.24 29.07 -5.92
C ARG A 164 6.61 30.47 -6.01
N TYR A 165 5.86 30.71 -7.07
CA TYR A 165 5.19 31.97 -7.35
C TYR A 165 3.69 31.76 -7.48
N SER A 166 2.90 32.74 -7.00
CA SER A 166 1.46 32.75 -7.19
C SER A 166 1.10 32.80 -8.68
N LYS A 167 -0.16 32.52 -9.02
CA LYS A 167 -0.63 32.59 -10.40
C LYS A 167 -0.43 33.98 -11.00
N GLU A 168 -0.73 35.00 -10.20
CA GLU A 168 -0.63 36.42 -10.55
C GLU A 168 0.84 36.79 -10.78
N GLN A 169 1.74 36.44 -9.87
CA GLN A 169 3.18 36.67 -10.02
C GLN A 169 3.74 36.03 -11.30
N ARG A 170 3.24 34.84 -11.68
CA ARG A 170 3.65 34.17 -12.92
C ARG A 170 3.12 34.89 -14.16
N ILE A 171 1.92 35.44 -14.10
CA ILE A 171 1.31 36.25 -15.17
C ILE A 171 2.08 37.57 -15.31
N ASP A 172 2.33 38.27 -14.20
CA ASP A 172 3.07 39.54 -14.17
C ASP A 172 4.49 39.38 -14.72
N TYR A 173 5.20 38.33 -14.30
CA TYR A 173 6.52 38.01 -14.85
C TYR A 173 6.47 37.79 -16.37
N ARG A 174 5.49 37.01 -16.85
CA ARG A 174 5.31 36.77 -18.28
C ARG A 174 5.01 38.07 -19.02
N ASN A 175 4.11 38.91 -18.52
CA ASN A 175 3.74 40.18 -19.14
C ASN A 175 4.92 41.17 -19.17
N ALA A 176 5.73 41.21 -18.11
CA ALA A 176 6.94 42.03 -18.06
C ALA A 176 7.98 41.64 -19.12
N GLN A 177 8.07 40.35 -19.47
CA GLN A 177 8.96 39.88 -20.54
C GLN A 177 8.51 40.33 -21.95
N TYR A 178 7.21 40.52 -22.18
CA TYR A 178 6.68 40.96 -23.48
C TYR A 178 6.60 42.49 -23.62
N ASN A 179 6.45 43.23 -22.51
CA ASN A 179 6.32 44.69 -22.52
C ASN A 179 7.67 45.43 -22.43
N GLY A 180 8.78 44.71 -22.24
CA GLY A 180 10.14 45.26 -22.17
C GLY A 180 10.97 45.10 -23.46
N ALA A 181 10.34 44.67 -24.56
CA ALA A 181 10.96 44.51 -25.89
C ALA A 181 10.49 45.59 -26.85
#